data_AF-A0A4P8TKM0-F1
#
_entry.id   AF-A0A4P8TKM0-F1
#
_cell.length_a   1.000
_cell.length_b   1.000
_cell.length_c   1.000
_cell.angle_alpha   90.00
_cell.angle_beta   90.00
_cell.angle_gamma   90.00
#
_symmetry.space_group_name_H-M   'P 1'
#
loop_
_entity.id
_entity.type
_entity.pdbx_description
1 polymer ?
#
loop_
_entity_poly.entity_id
_entity_poly.type
_entity_poly.pdbx_seq_one_letter_code
_entity_poly.pdbx_strand_id
1 'polypeptide(L)'
;MSSWQSLLDLASPTEERNPATEDLDTLPAAELTARILEADAAVITAVQSLSAPLAALVEDCVAAIAAGGTVHYVGAGTSGRLAVLDAAELPPTFNVGPDHFTAHLAGGPRAMVVAGEGAEDSAEDGAALVREQCGPRDVVIGLAASGRTPYVGGALTAAREKGLVTALIAANPQAPLADLADHALLADVGPEVVTGSTRMKAGTAQKLLLNALSTATMVRLGKTYSNLMIDMRASNQKLRARSVRMLVQASGAAPEHAAEVLEEAEGSIRVALVALLAGAEVPAARDAAAARPPDPSRAGDPAGIRAAVALLTEARR
;
A
#
# COMPACT_ATOMS: atom_id res chain seq x y z
N MET A 1 -19.53 -16.45 21.62
CA MET A 1 -19.26 -17.26 20.42
C MET A 1 -20.45 -17.12 19.49
N SER A 2 -20.30 -16.48 18.34
CA SER A 2 -21.29 -16.57 17.27
C SER A 2 -21.38 -18.03 16.82
N SER A 3 -22.59 -18.58 16.78
CA SER A 3 -22.78 -19.96 16.33
C SER A 3 -22.64 -20.02 14.80
N TRP A 4 -22.03 -21.08 14.26
CA TRP A 4 -21.81 -21.21 12.81
C TRP A 4 -23.11 -21.13 12.00
N GLN A 5 -24.26 -21.46 12.61
CA GLN A 5 -25.58 -21.34 11.99
C GLN A 5 -25.90 -19.89 11.58
N SER A 6 -25.48 -18.90 12.37
CA SER A 6 -25.68 -17.48 12.04
C SER A 6 -24.89 -17.01 10.80
N LEU A 7 -23.89 -17.80 10.36
CA LEU A 7 -23.10 -17.50 9.17
C LEU A 7 -23.78 -17.96 7.87
N LEU A 8 -24.80 -18.82 7.96
CA LEU A 8 -25.51 -19.38 6.79
C LEU A 8 -26.43 -18.36 6.11
N ASP A 9 -27.01 -17.44 6.88
CA ASP A 9 -27.97 -16.46 6.38
C ASP A 9 -27.27 -15.18 5.84
N LEU A 10 -25.94 -15.15 5.84
CA LEU A 10 -25.17 -13.98 5.50
C LEU A 10 -24.93 -13.90 4.00
N ALA A 11 -25.59 -12.95 3.33
CA ALA A 11 -25.37 -12.66 1.93
C ALA A 11 -23.94 -12.15 1.73
N SER A 12 -23.10 -12.95 1.05
CA SER A 12 -21.76 -12.57 0.66
C SER A 12 -21.45 -13.17 -0.69
N PRO A 13 -21.29 -12.36 -1.76
CA PRO A 13 -20.96 -12.88 -3.08
C PRO A 13 -19.73 -13.79 -3.05
N THR A 14 -18.78 -13.54 -2.14
CA THR A 14 -17.55 -14.35 -1.97
C THR A 14 -17.79 -15.80 -1.56
N GLU A 15 -18.96 -16.10 -0.97
CA GLU A 15 -19.34 -17.44 -0.50
C GLU A 15 -20.36 -18.13 -1.43
N GLU A 16 -20.89 -17.40 -2.41
CA GLU A 16 -21.86 -17.91 -3.38
C GLU A 16 -21.17 -18.76 -4.47
N ARG A 17 -21.90 -19.74 -5.03
CA ARG A 17 -21.42 -20.50 -6.19
C ARG A 17 -21.41 -19.60 -7.42
N ASN A 18 -20.31 -19.66 -8.18
CA ASN A 18 -20.22 -18.97 -9.46
C ASN A 18 -20.90 -19.81 -10.57
N PRO A 19 -21.99 -19.33 -11.19
CA PRO A 19 -22.70 -20.08 -12.21
C PRO A 19 -21.88 -20.29 -13.50
N ALA A 20 -20.85 -19.48 -13.73
CA ALA A 20 -19.97 -19.61 -14.89
C ALA A 20 -18.88 -20.69 -14.71
N THR A 21 -18.79 -21.33 -13.54
CA THR A 21 -17.75 -22.31 -13.21
C THR A 21 -18.30 -23.53 -12.45
N GLU A 22 -19.55 -23.91 -12.71
CA GLU A 22 -20.14 -25.10 -12.08
C GLU A 22 -19.48 -26.42 -12.52
N ASP A 23 -18.86 -26.43 -13.71
CA ASP A 23 -18.22 -27.56 -14.38
C ASP A 23 -16.69 -27.57 -14.26
N LEU A 24 -16.13 -26.71 -13.40
CA LEU A 24 -14.69 -26.42 -13.31
C LEU A 24 -13.82 -27.68 -13.16
N ASP A 25 -14.31 -28.71 -12.46
CA ASP A 25 -13.61 -29.97 -12.19
C ASP A 25 -13.55 -30.92 -13.41
N THR A 26 -14.34 -30.67 -14.45
CA THR A 26 -14.40 -31.50 -15.66
C THR A 26 -13.63 -30.92 -16.84
N LEU A 27 -13.20 -29.66 -16.75
CA LEU A 27 -12.53 -28.95 -17.84
C LEU A 27 -11.09 -29.45 -18.05
N PRO A 28 -10.63 -29.58 -19.31
CA PRO A 28 -9.20 -29.73 -19.61
C PRO A 28 -8.39 -28.54 -19.09
N ALA A 29 -7.11 -28.76 -18.77
CA ALA A 29 -6.25 -27.74 -18.14
C ALA A 29 -6.21 -26.39 -18.91
N ALA A 30 -6.23 -26.43 -20.25
CA ALA A 30 -6.24 -25.21 -21.06
C ALA A 30 -7.52 -24.38 -20.87
N GLU A 31 -8.68 -25.03 -20.85
CA GLU A 31 -9.98 -24.38 -20.65
C GLU A 31 -10.16 -23.94 -19.18
N LEU A 32 -9.72 -24.79 -18.25
CA LEU A 32 -9.72 -24.50 -16.81
C LEU A 32 -8.94 -23.21 -16.51
N THR A 33 -7.71 -23.11 -17.00
CA THR A 33 -6.87 -21.92 -16.77
C THR A 33 -7.43 -20.68 -17.47
N ALA A 34 -7.97 -20.82 -18.69
CA ALA A 34 -8.64 -19.71 -19.38
C ALA A 34 -9.84 -19.18 -18.58
N ARG A 35 -10.70 -20.08 -18.07
CA ARG A 35 -11.90 -19.70 -17.29
C ARG A 35 -11.54 -19.01 -15.97
N ILE A 36 -10.47 -19.46 -15.30
CA ILE A 36 -9.95 -18.80 -14.09
C ILE A 36 -9.52 -17.35 -14.41
N LEU A 37 -8.70 -17.18 -15.45
CA LEU A 37 -8.16 -15.86 -15.82
C LEU A 37 -9.24 -14.91 -16.37
N GLU A 38 -10.26 -15.43 -17.06
CA GLU A 38 -11.40 -14.64 -17.52
C GLU A 38 -12.18 -14.05 -16.35
N ALA A 39 -12.38 -14.83 -15.27
CA ALA A 39 -13.05 -14.34 -14.07
C ALA A 39 -12.26 -13.20 -13.38
N ASP A 40 -10.94 -13.23 -13.43
CA ASP A 40 -10.07 -12.19 -12.84
C ASP A 40 -10.26 -10.81 -13.50
N ALA A 41 -10.78 -10.74 -14.73
CA ALA A 41 -11.01 -9.47 -15.43
C ALA A 41 -11.97 -8.54 -14.66
N ALA A 42 -12.93 -9.10 -13.92
CA ALA A 42 -13.88 -8.34 -13.09
C ALA A 42 -13.17 -7.53 -11.99
N VAL A 43 -12.01 -8.01 -11.51
CA VAL A 43 -11.25 -7.37 -10.42
C VAL A 43 -10.84 -5.95 -10.78
N ILE A 44 -10.40 -5.72 -12.02
CA ILE A 44 -9.92 -4.40 -12.46
C ILE A 44 -11.05 -3.38 -12.40
N THR A 45 -12.22 -3.73 -12.90
CA THR A 45 -13.40 -2.85 -12.88
C THR A 45 -13.83 -2.53 -11.45
N ALA A 46 -13.88 -3.55 -10.59
CA ALA A 46 -14.25 -3.39 -9.17
C ALA A 46 -13.28 -2.44 -8.45
N VAL A 47 -11.97 -2.62 -8.62
CA VAL A 47 -10.94 -1.77 -7.99
C VAL A 47 -10.99 -0.33 -8.54
N GLN A 48 -11.18 -0.14 -9.85
CA GLN A 48 -11.28 1.19 -10.45
C GLN A 48 -12.47 1.99 -9.91
N SER A 49 -13.59 1.33 -9.63
CA SER A 49 -14.77 1.97 -9.04
C SER A 49 -14.51 2.56 -7.65
N LEU A 50 -13.46 2.09 -6.95
CA LEU A 50 -13.06 2.54 -5.61
C LEU A 50 -12.00 3.65 -5.64
N SER A 51 -11.65 4.21 -6.81
CA SER A 51 -10.61 5.23 -6.93
C SER A 51 -10.86 6.48 -6.07
N ALA A 52 -12.10 6.99 -6.01
CA ALA A 52 -12.44 8.16 -5.21
C ALA A 52 -12.35 7.94 -3.69
N PRO A 53 -12.97 6.90 -3.09
CA PRO A 53 -12.79 6.61 -1.66
C PRO A 53 -11.35 6.23 -1.31
N LEU A 54 -10.63 5.54 -2.22
CA LEU A 54 -9.20 5.28 -2.04
C LEU A 54 -8.39 6.57 -1.97
N ALA A 55 -8.69 7.56 -2.81
CA ALA A 55 -8.02 8.85 -2.77
C ALA A 55 -8.26 9.59 -1.44
N ALA A 56 -9.47 9.52 -0.89
CA ALA A 56 -9.77 10.10 0.43
C ALA A 56 -8.93 9.44 1.54
N LEU A 57 -8.84 8.11 1.53
CA LEU A 57 -7.99 7.37 2.47
C LEU A 57 -6.49 7.72 2.30
N VAL A 58 -6.02 7.93 1.06
CA VAL A 58 -4.64 8.39 0.80
C VAL A 58 -4.37 9.73 1.49
N GLU A 59 -5.31 10.69 1.46
CA GLU A 59 -5.12 11.98 2.15
C GLU A 59 -4.94 11.80 3.66
N ASP A 60 -5.75 10.94 4.29
CA ASP A 60 -5.65 10.66 5.72
C ASP A 60 -4.33 9.97 6.06
N CYS A 61 -3.89 9.00 5.25
CA CYS A 61 -2.58 8.37 5.41
C CYS A 61 -1.43 9.37 5.26
N VAL A 62 -1.49 10.27 4.28
CA VAL A 62 -0.49 11.33 4.09
C VAL A 62 -0.46 12.28 5.29
N ALA A 63 -1.62 12.72 5.77
CA ALA A 63 -1.73 13.61 6.92
C ALA A 63 -1.19 12.97 8.20
N ALA A 64 -1.54 11.70 8.45
CA ALA A 64 -1.05 10.92 9.58
C ALA A 64 0.48 10.81 9.58
N ILE A 65 1.06 10.34 8.48
CA ILE A 65 2.52 10.15 8.36
C ILE A 65 3.26 11.49 8.43
N ALA A 66 2.75 12.54 7.78
CA ALA A 66 3.33 13.88 7.85
C ALA A 66 3.32 14.45 9.29
N ALA A 67 2.33 14.07 10.10
CA ALA A 67 2.25 14.39 11.51
C ALA A 67 3.05 13.41 12.41
N GLY A 68 3.80 12.46 11.84
CA GLY A 68 4.60 11.49 12.57
C GLY A 68 3.81 10.31 13.16
N GLY A 69 2.60 10.05 12.63
CA GLY A 69 1.86 8.80 12.86
C GLY A 69 2.24 7.71 11.86
N THR A 70 1.65 6.54 12.06
CA THR A 70 1.91 5.32 11.28
C THR A 70 0.60 4.73 10.74
N VAL A 71 0.65 4.08 9.57
CA VAL A 71 -0.48 3.31 9.03
C VAL A 71 -0.34 1.85 9.44
N HIS A 72 -1.34 1.32 10.14
CA HIS A 72 -1.39 -0.05 10.64
C HIS A 72 -2.35 -0.87 9.79
N TYR A 73 -1.82 -1.79 8.99
CA TYR A 73 -2.62 -2.84 8.36
C TYR A 73 -2.90 -3.96 9.36
N VAL A 74 -4.15 -4.41 9.44
CA VAL A 74 -4.57 -5.50 10.34
C VAL A 74 -5.36 -6.53 9.56
N GLY A 75 -4.94 -7.78 9.55
CA GLY A 75 -5.62 -8.83 8.80
C GLY A 75 -5.25 -10.24 9.23
N ALA A 76 -6.02 -11.21 8.74
CA ALA A 76 -5.76 -12.64 8.92
C ALA A 76 -5.61 -13.35 7.57
N GLY A 77 -5.08 -14.58 7.60
CA GLY A 77 -4.99 -15.43 6.41
C GLY A 77 -4.33 -14.73 5.21
N THR A 78 -4.93 -14.87 4.03
CA THR A 78 -4.43 -14.22 2.80
C THR A 78 -4.41 -12.69 2.91
N SER A 79 -5.47 -12.09 3.47
CA SER A 79 -5.58 -10.64 3.62
C SER A 79 -4.43 -10.05 4.46
N GLY A 80 -4.12 -10.67 5.61
CA GLY A 80 -2.99 -10.26 6.43
C GLY A 80 -1.63 -10.49 5.76
N ARG A 81 -1.46 -11.58 4.99
CA ARG A 81 -0.21 -11.84 4.23
C ARG A 81 0.02 -10.80 3.13
N LEU A 82 -1.04 -10.37 2.44
CA LEU A 82 -0.96 -9.33 1.42
C LEU A 82 -0.58 -7.97 2.04
N ALA A 83 -1.10 -7.66 3.22
CA ALA A 83 -0.67 -6.48 3.97
C ALA A 83 0.82 -6.53 4.36
N VAL A 84 1.30 -7.68 4.84
CA VAL A 84 2.73 -7.89 5.12
C VAL A 84 3.58 -7.73 3.86
N LEU A 85 3.11 -8.27 2.72
CA LEU A 85 3.80 -8.12 1.43
C LEU A 85 3.95 -6.64 1.04
N ASP A 86 2.86 -5.87 1.06
CA ASP A 86 2.89 -4.44 0.72
C ASP A 86 3.84 -3.66 1.64
N ALA A 87 3.71 -3.82 2.96
CA ALA A 87 4.57 -3.15 3.94
C ALA A 87 6.06 -3.53 3.78
N ALA A 88 6.38 -4.78 3.48
CA ALA A 88 7.75 -5.26 3.29
C ALA A 88 8.41 -4.70 2.01
N GLU A 89 7.62 -4.26 1.03
CA GLU A 89 8.11 -3.69 -0.22
C GLU A 89 8.39 -2.18 -0.13
N LEU A 90 7.88 -1.48 0.89
CA LEU A 90 8.12 -0.04 1.03
C LEU A 90 9.57 0.33 1.40
N PRO A 91 10.28 -0.37 2.30
CA PRO A 91 11.69 -0.05 2.57
C PRO A 91 12.61 -0.10 1.35
N PRO A 92 12.63 -1.17 0.51
CA PRO A 92 13.48 -1.19 -0.67
C PRO A 92 13.01 -0.23 -1.79
N THR A 93 11.75 0.21 -1.77
CA THR A 93 11.16 1.08 -2.80
C THR A 93 11.28 2.56 -2.43
N PHE A 94 10.84 2.97 -1.24
CA PHE A 94 10.78 4.37 -0.84
C PHE A 94 11.75 4.73 0.28
N ASN A 95 12.57 3.77 0.74
CA ASN A 95 13.54 3.95 1.84
C ASN A 95 12.86 4.49 3.10
N VAL A 96 11.75 3.86 3.46
CA VAL A 96 10.96 4.15 4.66
C VAL A 96 11.00 2.97 5.62
N GLY A 97 10.77 3.21 6.90
CA GLY A 97 10.73 2.19 7.93
C GLY A 97 9.30 1.76 8.29
N PRO A 98 9.16 0.96 9.36
CA PRO A 98 7.86 0.58 9.91
C PRO A 98 7.10 1.76 10.54
N ASP A 99 7.72 2.93 10.63
CA ASP A 99 7.14 4.20 11.05
C ASP A 99 6.15 4.79 10.02
N HIS A 100 6.14 4.28 8.79
CA HIS A 100 5.18 4.69 7.75
C HIS A 100 4.03 3.71 7.61
N PHE A 101 4.35 2.44 7.31
CA PHE A 101 3.37 1.35 7.24
C PHE A 101 3.89 0.15 8.02
N THR A 102 3.02 -0.44 8.82
CA THR A 102 3.29 -1.68 9.55
C THR A 102 2.11 -2.63 9.40
N ALA A 103 2.39 -3.93 9.33
CA ALA A 103 1.38 -4.95 9.08
C ALA A 103 1.29 -5.95 10.24
N HIS A 104 0.07 -6.19 10.69
CA HIS A 104 -0.26 -7.07 11.80
C HIS A 104 -1.07 -8.25 11.28
N LEU A 105 -0.42 -9.42 11.27
CA LEU A 105 -1.01 -10.68 10.86
C LEU A 105 -1.51 -11.44 12.09
N ALA A 106 -2.79 -11.80 12.10
CA ALA A 106 -3.37 -12.70 13.10
C ALA A 106 -2.55 -14.01 13.19
N GLY A 107 -2.16 -14.41 14.39
CA GLY A 107 -1.28 -15.57 14.62
C GLY A 107 0.23 -15.25 14.48
N GLY A 108 0.59 -13.99 14.22
CA GLY A 108 1.96 -13.48 14.22
C GLY A 108 2.82 -13.98 13.05
N PRO A 109 4.15 -13.80 13.12
CA PRO A 109 5.06 -14.08 12.00
C PRO A 109 5.00 -15.52 11.46
N ARG A 110 4.68 -16.51 12.31
CA ARG A 110 4.53 -17.91 11.87
C ARG A 110 3.36 -18.09 10.89
N ALA A 111 2.31 -17.28 11.01
CA ALA A 111 1.14 -17.33 10.14
C ALA A 111 1.46 -16.97 8.67
N MET A 112 2.63 -16.37 8.41
CA MET A 112 3.12 -16.10 7.06
C MET A 112 3.37 -17.39 6.25
N VAL A 113 3.81 -18.45 6.93
CA VAL A 113 4.28 -19.68 6.26
C VAL A 113 3.32 -20.86 6.50
N VAL A 114 2.64 -20.87 7.65
CA VAL A 114 1.69 -21.93 8.04
C VAL A 114 0.36 -21.26 8.39
N ALA A 115 -0.77 -21.78 7.93
CA ALA A 115 -2.06 -21.25 8.37
C ALA A 115 -2.22 -21.45 9.89
N GLY A 116 -2.50 -20.38 10.62
CA GLY A 116 -2.81 -20.47 12.06
C GLY A 116 -4.29 -20.77 12.25
N GLU A 117 -4.61 -21.91 12.87
CA GLU A 117 -6.00 -22.23 13.23
C GLU A 117 -6.52 -21.27 14.31
N GLY A 118 -7.73 -20.73 14.12
CA GLY A 118 -8.47 -19.95 15.13
C GLY A 118 -7.94 -18.54 15.44
N ALA A 119 -6.79 -18.14 14.92
CA ALA A 119 -6.22 -16.81 15.20
C ALA A 119 -7.08 -15.65 14.67
N GLU A 120 -7.89 -15.90 13.63
CA GLU A 120 -8.77 -14.91 13.04
C GLU A 120 -10.06 -14.67 13.84
N ASP A 121 -10.40 -15.58 14.75
CA ASP A 121 -11.64 -15.58 15.54
C ASP A 121 -11.54 -14.76 16.84
N SER A 122 -10.35 -14.25 17.16
CA SER A 122 -10.11 -13.49 18.40
C SER A 122 -10.25 -11.99 18.17
N ALA A 123 -11.44 -11.44 18.43
CA ALA A 123 -11.65 -9.99 18.43
C ALA A 123 -10.80 -9.27 19.50
N GLU A 124 -10.60 -9.91 20.66
CA GLU A 124 -9.83 -9.32 21.75
C GLU A 124 -8.35 -9.14 21.36
N ASP A 125 -7.75 -10.08 20.64
CA ASP A 125 -6.36 -9.94 20.18
C ASP A 125 -6.18 -8.76 19.22
N GLY A 126 -7.16 -8.52 18.35
CA GLY A 126 -7.17 -7.36 17.46
C GLY A 126 -7.32 -6.04 18.22
N ALA A 127 -8.19 -6.01 19.24
CA ALA A 127 -8.38 -4.84 20.10
C ALA A 127 -7.13 -4.55 20.95
N ALA A 128 -6.51 -5.58 21.53
CA ALA A 128 -5.28 -5.49 22.32
C ALA A 128 -4.12 -4.93 21.49
N LEU A 129 -3.94 -5.44 20.27
CA LEU A 129 -2.96 -4.90 19.32
C LEU A 129 -3.08 -3.39 19.16
N VAL A 130 -4.30 -2.89 18.89
CA VAL A 130 -4.52 -1.46 18.68
C VAL A 130 -4.28 -0.68 19.96
N ARG A 131 -4.69 -1.20 21.12
CA ARG A 131 -4.44 -0.56 22.42
C ARG A 131 -2.95 -0.41 22.72
N GLU A 132 -2.15 -1.42 22.40
CA GLU A 132 -0.72 -1.48 22.72
C GLU A 132 0.17 -0.77 21.70
N GLN A 133 -0.15 -0.87 20.41
CA GLN A 133 0.78 -0.46 19.34
C GLN A 133 0.40 0.82 18.61
N CYS A 134 -0.86 1.27 18.67
CA CYS A 134 -1.30 2.47 17.94
C CYS A 134 -1.29 3.72 18.85
N GLY A 135 -0.63 4.77 18.37
CA GLY A 135 -0.61 6.12 18.90
C GLY A 135 -1.75 7.01 18.35
N PRO A 136 -1.85 8.27 18.83
CA PRO A 136 -2.99 9.15 18.58
C PRO A 136 -3.07 9.76 17.18
N ARG A 137 -2.08 9.51 16.32
CA ARG A 137 -1.99 10.05 14.95
C ARG A 137 -2.04 8.94 13.90
N ASP A 138 -2.25 7.70 14.33
CA ASP A 138 -2.15 6.54 13.48
C ASP A 138 -3.46 6.29 12.74
N VAL A 139 -3.36 5.54 11.65
CA VAL A 139 -4.49 5.09 10.83
C VAL A 139 -4.56 3.57 10.93
N VAL A 140 -5.74 3.01 11.18
CA VAL A 140 -5.93 1.55 11.24
C VAL A 140 -6.76 1.07 10.06
N ILE A 141 -6.18 0.18 9.25
CA ILE A 141 -6.79 -0.35 8.04
C ILE A 141 -6.98 -1.86 8.20
N GLY A 142 -8.23 -2.28 8.32
CA GLY A 142 -8.63 -3.67 8.40
C GLY A 142 -8.72 -4.32 7.02
N LEU A 143 -8.19 -5.54 6.87
CA LEU A 143 -8.35 -6.34 5.66
C LEU A 143 -9.03 -7.67 5.96
N ALA A 144 -10.22 -7.84 5.39
CA ALA A 144 -11.00 -9.07 5.51
C ALA A 144 -11.84 -9.25 4.24
N ALA A 145 -11.54 -10.26 3.42
CA ALA A 145 -12.28 -10.50 2.17
C ALA A 145 -13.80 -10.62 2.40
N SER A 146 -14.19 -11.37 3.43
CA SER A 146 -15.58 -11.57 3.84
C SER A 146 -16.20 -10.33 4.53
N GLY A 147 -15.37 -9.37 4.95
CA GLY A 147 -15.80 -8.19 5.68
C GLY A 147 -16.32 -8.47 7.09
N ARG A 148 -16.05 -9.65 7.68
CA ARG A 148 -16.59 -10.08 8.99
C ARG A 148 -15.58 -10.68 9.98
N THR A 149 -14.30 -10.72 9.63
CA THR A 149 -13.28 -11.40 10.44
C THR A 149 -13.17 -10.80 11.85
N PRO A 150 -13.43 -11.56 12.94
CA PRO A 150 -13.46 -11.03 14.30
C PRO A 150 -12.20 -10.28 14.74
N TYR A 151 -11.01 -10.80 14.45
CA TYR A 151 -9.73 -10.14 14.73
C TYR A 151 -9.68 -8.72 14.13
N VAL A 152 -10.13 -8.56 12.89
CA VAL A 152 -10.20 -7.26 12.21
C VAL A 152 -11.25 -6.37 12.86
N GLY A 153 -12.43 -6.92 13.17
CA GLY A 153 -13.50 -6.17 13.82
C GLY A 153 -13.13 -5.61 15.19
N GLY A 154 -12.40 -6.39 16.00
CA GLY A 154 -11.89 -5.93 17.29
C GLY A 154 -10.87 -4.80 17.17
N ALA A 155 -9.96 -4.89 16.18
CA ALA A 155 -9.01 -3.82 15.89
C ALA A 155 -9.70 -2.53 15.45
N LEU A 156 -10.65 -2.59 14.52
CA LEU A 156 -11.39 -1.41 14.05
C LEU A 156 -12.22 -0.79 15.18
N THR A 157 -12.85 -1.60 16.01
CA THR A 157 -13.61 -1.12 17.18
C THR A 157 -12.71 -0.34 18.14
N ALA A 158 -11.57 -0.93 18.54
CA ALA A 158 -10.62 -0.27 19.45
C ALA A 158 -9.99 0.99 18.85
N ALA A 159 -9.78 1.01 17.53
CA ALA A 159 -9.27 2.19 16.82
C ALA A 159 -10.27 3.36 16.85
N ARG A 160 -11.56 3.07 16.63
CA ARG A 160 -12.62 4.07 16.76
C ARG A 160 -12.76 4.60 18.18
N GLU A 161 -12.69 3.73 19.19
CA GLU A 161 -12.71 4.13 20.61
C GLU A 161 -11.54 5.07 20.96
N LYS A 162 -10.39 4.89 20.31
CA LYS A 162 -9.23 5.78 20.40
C LYS A 162 -9.35 7.07 19.56
N GLY A 163 -10.38 7.21 18.74
CA GLY A 163 -10.57 8.34 17.82
C GLY A 163 -9.59 8.34 16.64
N LEU A 164 -9.05 7.17 16.27
CA LEU A 164 -8.20 7.02 15.10
C LEU A 164 -9.04 6.91 13.83
N VAL A 165 -8.46 7.34 12.70
CA VAL A 165 -9.06 7.09 11.39
C VAL A 165 -9.07 5.59 11.11
N THR A 166 -10.22 5.07 10.71
CA THR A 166 -10.38 3.65 10.38
C THR A 166 -10.77 3.43 8.93
N ALA A 167 -10.22 2.36 8.32
CA ALA A 167 -10.62 1.91 7.00
C ALA A 167 -10.83 0.39 6.96
N LEU A 168 -11.68 -0.08 6.06
CA LEU A 168 -11.89 -1.49 5.77
C LEU A 168 -11.70 -1.75 4.28
N ILE A 169 -10.87 -2.73 3.94
CA ILE A 169 -10.74 -3.27 2.59
C ILE A 169 -11.32 -4.69 2.57
N ALA A 170 -12.45 -4.85 1.88
CA ALA A 170 -13.17 -6.11 1.77
C ALA A 170 -13.65 -6.37 0.34
N ALA A 171 -14.07 -7.61 0.07
CA ALA A 171 -14.65 -8.03 -1.20
C ALA A 171 -16.15 -8.35 -1.09
N ASN A 172 -16.75 -8.06 0.06
CA ASN A 172 -18.19 -8.15 0.30
C ASN A 172 -18.78 -6.73 0.26
N PRO A 173 -19.64 -6.39 -0.72
CA PRO A 173 -20.36 -5.11 -0.79
C PRO A 173 -21.28 -4.86 0.41
N GLN A 174 -21.63 -5.90 1.16
CA GLN A 174 -22.46 -5.87 2.37
C GLN A 174 -21.64 -6.24 3.61
N ALA A 175 -20.34 -5.91 3.62
CA ALA A 175 -19.43 -6.24 4.71
C ALA A 175 -19.97 -5.80 6.08
N PRO A 176 -20.18 -6.74 7.04
CA PRO A 176 -20.69 -6.41 8.37
C PRO A 176 -19.82 -5.42 9.16
N LEU A 177 -18.52 -5.36 8.88
CA LEU A 177 -17.58 -4.44 9.54
C LEU A 177 -17.53 -3.05 8.88
N ALA A 178 -18.31 -2.79 7.82
CA ALA A 178 -18.26 -1.52 7.10
C ALA A 178 -18.55 -0.30 7.99
N ASP A 179 -19.50 -0.43 8.93
CA ASP A 179 -19.88 0.64 9.87
C ASP A 179 -18.78 0.96 10.90
N LEU A 180 -17.75 0.13 11.00
CA LEU A 180 -16.58 0.39 11.83
C LEU A 180 -15.47 1.15 11.09
N ALA A 181 -15.67 1.48 9.82
CA ALA A 181 -14.69 2.17 8.98
C ALA A 181 -15.19 3.56 8.58
N ASP A 182 -14.35 4.58 8.73
CA ASP A 182 -14.59 5.88 8.10
C ASP A 182 -14.46 5.78 6.57
N HIS A 183 -13.58 4.88 6.11
CA HIS A 183 -13.41 4.53 4.69
C HIS A 183 -13.69 3.04 4.44
N ALA A 184 -14.85 2.70 3.87
CA ALA A 184 -15.17 1.35 3.46
C ALA A 184 -14.88 1.14 1.96
N LEU A 185 -13.79 0.45 1.64
CA LEU A 185 -13.39 0.07 0.27
C LEU A 185 -13.86 -1.36 -0.01
N LEU A 186 -15.09 -1.48 -0.53
CA LEU A 186 -15.78 -2.76 -0.74
C LEU A 186 -15.73 -3.13 -2.24
N ALA A 187 -14.79 -3.98 -2.62
CA ALA A 187 -14.59 -4.38 -4.02
C ALA A 187 -15.56 -5.50 -4.41
N ASP A 188 -16.61 -5.18 -5.18
CA ASP A 188 -17.54 -6.19 -5.71
C ASP A 188 -16.90 -6.98 -6.85
N VAL A 189 -16.21 -8.07 -6.49
CA VAL A 189 -15.58 -8.98 -7.45
C VAL A 189 -16.48 -10.16 -7.83
N GLY A 190 -17.69 -10.25 -7.25
CA GLY A 190 -18.62 -11.38 -7.41
C GLY A 190 -18.08 -12.71 -6.85
N PRO A 191 -18.75 -13.83 -7.16
CA PRO A 191 -18.39 -15.15 -6.64
C PRO A 191 -17.07 -15.67 -7.21
N GLU A 192 -16.30 -16.34 -6.36
CA GLU A 192 -15.03 -16.94 -6.74
C GLU A 192 -15.23 -18.15 -7.66
N VAL A 193 -14.25 -18.43 -8.52
CA VAL A 193 -14.32 -19.59 -9.43
C VAL A 193 -14.34 -20.93 -8.67
N VAL A 194 -13.63 -20.98 -7.55
CA VAL A 194 -13.81 -22.00 -6.51
C VAL A 194 -14.55 -21.34 -5.36
N THR A 195 -15.78 -21.77 -5.09
CA THR A 195 -16.66 -21.21 -4.04
C THR A 195 -15.92 -21.01 -2.72
N GLY A 196 -15.98 -19.79 -2.16
CA GLY A 196 -15.33 -19.45 -0.89
C GLY A 196 -13.80 -19.25 -0.95
N SER A 197 -13.14 -19.53 -2.07
CA SER A 197 -11.67 -19.39 -2.20
C SER A 197 -11.24 -17.94 -2.43
N THR A 198 -11.48 -17.08 -1.44
CA THR A 198 -11.22 -15.62 -1.49
C THR A 198 -9.74 -15.24 -1.61
N ARG A 199 -8.82 -16.21 -1.57
CA ARG A 199 -7.42 -15.99 -1.96
C ARG A 199 -7.23 -15.63 -3.44
N MET A 200 -8.29 -15.75 -4.25
CA MET A 200 -8.28 -15.51 -5.69
C MET A 200 -8.67 -14.06 -6.00
N LYS A 201 -9.86 -13.77 -6.54
CA LYS A 201 -10.24 -12.42 -6.98
C LYS A 201 -10.24 -11.42 -5.84
N ALA A 202 -10.79 -11.77 -4.68
CA ALA A 202 -10.82 -10.90 -3.52
C ALA A 202 -9.39 -10.54 -3.03
N GLY A 203 -8.50 -11.54 -2.97
CA GLY A 203 -7.08 -11.32 -2.68
C GLY A 203 -6.39 -10.43 -3.71
N THR A 204 -6.66 -10.64 -5.00
CA THR A 204 -6.12 -9.80 -6.08
C THR A 204 -6.62 -8.36 -5.95
N ALA A 205 -7.90 -8.13 -5.66
CA ALA A 205 -8.45 -6.80 -5.40
C ALA A 205 -7.77 -6.12 -4.23
N GLN A 206 -7.61 -6.83 -3.10
CA GLN A 206 -6.89 -6.32 -1.92
C GLN A 206 -5.45 -5.93 -2.27
N LYS A 207 -4.72 -6.75 -3.03
CA LYS A 207 -3.36 -6.44 -3.47
C LYS A 207 -3.32 -5.14 -4.28
N LEU A 208 -4.21 -4.98 -5.25
CA LEU A 208 -4.25 -3.80 -6.11
C LEU A 208 -4.58 -2.54 -5.31
N LEU A 209 -5.53 -2.61 -4.39
CA LEU A 209 -5.89 -1.49 -3.51
C LEU A 209 -4.74 -1.12 -2.57
N LEU A 210 -4.08 -2.10 -1.95
CA LEU A 210 -2.91 -1.89 -1.10
C LEU A 210 -1.77 -1.20 -1.85
N ASN A 211 -1.40 -1.74 -3.02
CA ASN A 211 -0.31 -1.15 -3.80
C ASN A 211 -0.65 0.26 -4.28
N ALA A 212 -1.90 0.52 -4.66
CA ALA A 212 -2.34 1.85 -5.04
C ALA A 212 -2.31 2.82 -3.84
N LEU A 213 -2.81 2.40 -2.67
CA LEU A 213 -2.80 3.16 -1.42
C LEU A 213 -1.38 3.56 -1.00
N SER A 214 -0.51 2.57 -0.82
CA SER A 214 0.84 2.78 -0.30
C SER A 214 1.69 3.57 -1.29
N THR A 215 1.60 3.27 -2.58
CA THR A 215 2.30 4.02 -3.64
C THR A 215 1.82 5.47 -3.71
N ALA A 216 0.51 5.71 -3.75
CA ALA A 216 -0.02 7.08 -3.83
C ALA A 216 0.36 7.90 -2.60
N THR A 217 0.30 7.29 -1.41
CA THR A 217 0.75 7.91 -0.15
C THR A 217 2.23 8.31 -0.23
N MET A 218 3.12 7.40 -0.66
CA MET A 218 4.55 7.67 -0.76
C MET A 218 4.88 8.73 -1.82
N VAL A 219 4.19 8.71 -2.96
CA VAL A 219 4.32 9.74 -4.00
C VAL A 219 3.92 11.11 -3.45
N ARG A 220 2.81 11.18 -2.70
CA ARG A 220 2.34 12.42 -2.06
C ARG A 220 3.25 12.91 -0.95
N LEU A 221 3.97 12.02 -0.27
CA LEU A 221 5.04 12.35 0.69
C LEU A 221 6.37 12.74 0.01
N GLY A 222 6.40 12.86 -1.32
CA GLY A 222 7.57 13.36 -2.05
C GLY A 222 8.68 12.33 -2.23
N LYS A 223 8.35 11.03 -2.21
CA LYS A 223 9.30 9.92 -2.44
C LYS A 223 9.62 9.66 -3.91
N THR A 224 8.96 10.37 -4.83
CA THR A 224 9.20 10.30 -6.27
C THR A 224 9.41 11.68 -6.89
N TYR A 225 10.10 11.71 -8.03
CA TYR A 225 10.10 12.82 -8.97
C TYR A 225 9.62 12.33 -10.31
N SER A 226 8.54 12.92 -10.85
CA SER A 226 7.83 12.30 -11.97
C SER A 226 7.45 10.85 -11.59
N ASN A 227 7.79 9.87 -12.42
CA ASN A 227 7.65 8.44 -12.16
C ASN A 227 8.97 7.76 -11.69
N LEU A 228 9.94 8.54 -11.20
CA LEU A 228 11.24 8.04 -10.75
C LEU A 228 11.30 7.96 -9.22
N MET A 229 11.84 6.86 -8.74
CA MET A 229 12.02 6.55 -7.32
C MET A 229 13.28 7.21 -6.78
N ILE A 230 13.15 8.38 -6.15
CA ILE A 230 14.29 9.26 -5.83
C ILE A 230 14.86 9.07 -4.42
N ASP A 231 14.19 8.30 -3.56
CA ASP A 231 14.65 8.04 -2.19
C ASP A 231 15.24 6.62 -2.04
N MET A 232 15.35 5.83 -3.10
CA MET A 232 15.90 4.46 -3.06
C MET A 232 17.35 4.41 -2.55
N ARG A 233 17.64 3.48 -1.62
CA ARG A 233 19.03 3.16 -1.22
C ARG A 233 19.65 2.10 -2.11
N ALA A 234 20.74 2.45 -2.79
CA ALA A 234 21.52 1.52 -3.59
C ALA A 234 22.36 0.59 -2.72
N SER A 235 21.79 -0.54 -2.26
CA SER A 235 22.50 -1.54 -1.45
C SER A 235 23.31 -2.57 -2.25
N ASN A 236 23.25 -2.51 -3.59
CA ASN A 236 23.96 -3.43 -4.48
C ASN A 236 24.19 -2.81 -5.87
N GLN A 237 25.03 -3.46 -6.68
CA GLN A 237 25.41 -2.97 -8.01
C GLN A 237 24.22 -2.76 -8.96
N LYS A 238 23.19 -3.63 -8.89
CA LYS A 238 21.95 -3.48 -9.69
C LYS A 238 21.21 -2.18 -9.33
N LEU A 239 21.11 -1.87 -8.04
CA LEU A 239 20.46 -0.65 -7.58
C LEU A 239 21.30 0.60 -7.91
N ARG A 240 22.64 0.54 -7.84
CA ARG A 240 23.51 1.63 -8.32
C ARG A 240 23.29 1.91 -9.81
N ALA A 241 23.29 0.86 -10.65
CA ALA A 241 23.02 1.00 -12.08
C ALA A 241 21.62 1.58 -12.37
N ARG A 242 20.63 1.22 -11.55
CA ARG A 242 19.29 1.81 -11.62
C ARG A 242 19.30 3.29 -11.27
N SER A 243 19.98 3.71 -10.21
CA SER A 243 20.13 5.12 -9.83
C SER A 243 20.70 5.95 -10.97
N VAL A 244 21.83 5.52 -11.56
CA VAL A 244 22.44 6.21 -12.70
C VAL A 244 21.48 6.29 -13.89
N ARG A 245 20.80 5.19 -14.22
CA ARG A 245 19.82 5.18 -15.33
C ARG A 245 18.68 6.19 -15.10
N MET A 246 18.15 6.29 -13.89
CA MET A 246 17.10 7.25 -13.55
C MET A 246 17.60 8.69 -13.70
N LEU A 247 18.82 8.98 -13.24
CA LEU A 247 19.43 10.31 -13.39
C LEU A 247 19.59 10.68 -14.88
N VAL A 248 20.12 9.76 -15.70
CA VAL A 248 20.22 9.95 -17.16
C VAL A 248 18.85 10.20 -17.79
N GLN A 249 17.83 9.41 -17.45
CA GLN A 249 16.46 9.59 -17.96
C GLN A 249 15.85 10.93 -17.56
N ALA A 250 16.19 11.44 -16.37
CA ALA A 250 15.63 12.69 -15.86
C ALA A 250 16.33 13.94 -16.40
N SER A 251 17.65 13.90 -16.55
CA SER A 251 18.47 15.07 -16.89
C SER A 251 18.98 15.09 -18.33
N GLY A 252 19.02 13.94 -19.01
CA GLY A 252 19.67 13.80 -20.32
C GLY A 252 21.20 13.78 -20.27
N ALA A 253 21.81 13.74 -19.08
CA ALA A 253 23.25 13.68 -18.91
C ALA A 253 23.86 12.37 -19.43
N ALA A 254 25.15 12.39 -19.77
CA ALA A 254 25.90 11.18 -20.08
C ALA A 254 25.98 10.23 -18.87
N PRO A 255 25.95 8.90 -19.06
CA PRO A 255 25.99 7.94 -17.96
C PRO A 255 27.17 8.10 -17.01
N GLU A 256 28.35 8.42 -17.54
CA GLU A 256 29.59 8.62 -16.77
C GLU A 256 29.45 9.85 -15.87
N HIS A 257 29.00 10.97 -16.43
CA HIS A 257 28.77 12.20 -15.67
C HIS A 257 27.68 12.02 -14.59
N ALA A 258 26.58 11.32 -14.91
CA ALA A 258 25.55 11.04 -13.93
C ALA A 258 26.04 10.12 -12.79
N ALA A 259 26.98 9.20 -13.08
CA ALA A 259 27.60 8.35 -12.08
C ALA A 259 28.57 9.13 -11.17
N GLU A 260 29.37 10.04 -11.74
CA GLU A 260 30.25 10.95 -11.00
C GLU A 260 29.46 11.84 -10.04
N VAL A 261 28.40 12.50 -10.53
CA VAL A 261 27.55 13.36 -9.70
C VAL A 261 26.84 12.56 -8.60
N LEU A 262 26.41 11.33 -8.88
CA LEU A 262 25.83 10.45 -7.87
C LEU A 262 26.85 10.07 -6.78
N GLU A 263 28.11 9.86 -7.15
CA GLU A 263 29.18 9.54 -6.21
C GLU A 263 29.54 10.74 -5.33
N GLU A 264 29.67 11.93 -5.91
CA GLU A 264 29.88 13.18 -5.19
C GLU A 264 28.68 13.53 -4.28
N ALA A 265 27.47 13.14 -4.68
CA ALA A 265 26.26 13.22 -3.86
C ALA A 265 26.15 12.10 -2.79
N GLU A 266 27.20 11.31 -2.58
CA GLU A 266 27.26 10.20 -1.62
C GLU A 266 26.12 9.19 -1.80
N GLY A 267 25.71 8.95 -3.05
CA GLY A 267 24.62 8.06 -3.40
C GLY A 267 23.22 8.66 -3.24
N SER A 268 23.10 9.93 -2.87
CA SER A 268 21.80 10.63 -2.79
C SER A 268 21.27 10.96 -4.19
N ILE A 269 20.31 10.17 -4.67
CA ILE A 269 19.63 10.40 -5.95
C ILE A 269 18.96 11.77 -5.97
N ARG A 270 18.32 12.17 -4.86
CA ARG A 270 17.68 13.49 -4.70
C ARG A 270 18.66 14.63 -4.95
N VAL A 271 19.83 14.61 -4.31
CA VAL A 271 20.84 15.68 -4.47
C VAL A 271 21.44 15.65 -5.88
N ALA A 272 21.81 14.47 -6.37
CA ALA A 272 22.34 14.30 -7.73
C ALA A 272 21.35 14.80 -8.80
N LEU A 273 20.06 14.54 -8.61
CA LEU A 273 19.00 14.98 -9.50
C LEU A 273 18.88 16.51 -9.52
N VAL A 274 18.92 17.18 -8.36
CA VAL A 274 18.91 18.66 -8.30
C VAL A 274 20.15 19.24 -8.99
N ALA A 275 21.34 18.69 -8.73
CA ALA A 275 22.60 19.10 -9.35
C ALA A 275 22.52 19.03 -10.88
N LEU A 276 22.13 17.87 -11.41
CA LEU A 276 22.05 17.63 -12.86
C LEU A 276 20.98 18.49 -13.53
N LEU A 277 19.79 18.65 -12.93
CA LEU A 277 18.72 19.46 -13.51
C LEU A 277 19.03 20.96 -13.49
N ALA A 278 19.73 21.44 -12.47
CA ALA A 278 20.12 22.85 -12.36
C ALA A 278 21.45 23.17 -13.09
N GLY A 279 22.21 22.15 -13.49
CA GLY A 279 23.59 22.30 -13.95
C GLY A 279 24.47 22.95 -12.88
N ALA A 280 24.34 22.52 -11.63
CA ALA A 280 25.00 23.11 -10.47
C ALA A 280 25.93 22.11 -9.76
N GLU A 281 26.93 22.64 -9.05
CA GLU A 281 27.83 21.85 -8.21
C GLU A 281 27.05 21.15 -7.09
N VAL A 282 27.48 19.93 -6.73
CA VAL A 282 26.80 19.10 -5.73
C VAL A 282 26.64 19.78 -4.36
N PRO A 283 27.62 20.54 -3.83
CA PRO A 283 27.43 21.28 -2.59
C PRO A 283 26.26 22.26 -2.65
N ALA A 284 26.13 23.03 -3.73
CA ALA A 284 25.02 23.98 -3.90
C ALA A 284 23.67 23.24 -4.06
N ALA A 285 23.66 22.13 -4.80
CA ALA A 285 22.48 21.28 -4.94
C ALA A 285 22.01 20.68 -3.61
N ARG A 286 22.96 20.31 -2.75
CA ARG A 286 22.69 19.79 -1.41
C ARG A 286 22.03 20.84 -0.52
N ASP A 287 22.56 22.06 -0.52
CA ASP A 287 21.99 23.18 0.23
C ASP A 287 20.58 23.54 -0.27
N ALA A 288 20.37 23.58 -1.59
CA ALA A 288 19.06 23.84 -2.18
C ALA A 288 18.05 22.73 -1.87
N ALA A 289 18.45 21.46 -1.92
CA ALA A 289 17.60 20.33 -1.55
C ALA A 289 17.25 20.34 -0.06
N ALA A 290 18.18 20.75 0.82
CA ALA A 290 17.93 20.90 2.25
C ALA A 290 16.99 22.08 2.55
N ALA A 291 17.08 23.18 1.80
CA ALA A 291 16.17 24.32 1.89
C ALA A 291 14.75 24.01 1.38
N ARG A 292 14.59 22.96 0.56
CA ARG A 292 13.31 22.50 0.00
C ARG A 292 13.09 21.01 0.31
N PRO A 293 12.91 20.65 1.59
CA PRO A 293 12.65 19.27 1.99
C PRO A 293 11.32 18.77 1.39
N PRO A 294 11.09 17.44 1.40
CA PRO A 294 9.78 16.92 1.03
C PRO A 294 8.70 17.53 1.93
N ASP A 295 7.60 17.94 1.32
CA ASP A 295 6.47 18.61 1.95
C ASP A 295 5.19 18.25 1.19
N PRO A 296 4.32 17.40 1.75
CA PRO A 296 3.10 16.96 1.07
C PRO A 296 2.10 18.09 0.80
N SER A 297 2.24 19.25 1.45
CA SER A 297 1.41 20.42 1.21
C SER A 297 1.87 21.25 0.00
N ARG A 298 3.07 20.96 -0.55
CA ARG A 298 3.61 21.68 -1.71
C ARG A 298 2.93 21.23 -3.00
N ALA A 299 1.98 22.03 -3.45
CA ALA A 299 1.24 21.78 -4.68
C ALA A 299 2.18 21.60 -5.89
N GLY A 300 2.06 20.44 -6.55
CA GLY A 300 2.83 20.09 -7.75
C GLY A 300 4.31 19.73 -7.55
N ASP A 301 4.85 19.84 -6.33
CA ASP A 301 6.24 19.50 -6.03
C ASP A 301 6.42 18.97 -4.59
N PRO A 302 5.72 17.90 -4.20
CA PRO A 302 5.83 17.36 -2.84
C PRO A 302 7.25 16.91 -2.50
N ALA A 303 8.05 16.51 -3.48
CA ALA A 303 9.45 16.17 -3.27
C ALA A 303 10.35 17.39 -3.00
N GLY A 304 10.01 18.57 -3.53
CA GLY A 304 10.84 19.79 -3.42
C GLY A 304 11.96 19.89 -4.44
N ILE A 305 12.06 18.94 -5.36
CA ILE A 305 13.09 18.92 -6.40
C ILE A 305 12.93 20.12 -7.33
N ARG A 306 11.70 20.43 -7.78
CA ARG A 306 11.48 21.53 -8.71
C ARG A 306 11.78 22.87 -8.06
N ALA A 307 11.36 23.05 -6.81
CA ALA A 307 11.65 24.23 -6.01
C ALA A 307 13.16 24.38 -5.73
N ALA A 308 13.87 23.29 -5.45
CA ALA A 308 15.33 23.32 -5.26
C ALA A 308 16.07 23.73 -6.54
N VAL A 309 15.66 23.21 -7.70
CA VAL A 309 16.22 23.59 -9.01
C VAL A 309 15.94 25.06 -9.33
N ALA A 310 14.73 25.55 -9.03
CA ALA A 310 14.38 26.96 -9.23
C ALA A 310 15.28 27.90 -8.42
N LEU A 311 15.55 27.59 -7.14
CA LEU A 311 16.45 28.37 -6.29
C LEU A 311 17.85 28.57 -6.91
N LEU A 312 18.40 27.52 -7.53
CA LEU A 312 19.75 27.55 -8.12
C LEU A 312 19.81 28.25 -9.48
N THR A 313 18.72 28.21 -10.23
CA THR A 313 18.64 28.82 -11.56
C THR A 313 18.29 30.31 -11.49
N GLU A 314 17.50 30.73 -10.50
CA GLU A 314 17.22 32.15 -10.24
C GLU A 314 18.42 32.90 -9.65
N ALA A 315 19.21 32.26 -8.77
CA ALA A 315 20.43 32.86 -8.21
C ALA A 315 21.54 33.13 -9.24
N ARG A 316 21.40 32.64 -10.47
CA ARG A 316 22.33 32.83 -11.60
C ARG A 316 21.91 33.95 -12.55
N ARG A 317 20.71 34.53 -12.37
CA ARG A 317 20.21 35.69 -13.13
C ARG A 317 20.52 36.98 -12.40
#